data_AF-A0A2V6EJE3-F1
#
_entry.id   AF-A0A2V6EJE3-F1
#
_cell.length_a   1.000
_cell.length_b   1.000
_cell.length_c   1.000
_cell.angle_alpha   90.00
_cell.angle_beta   90.00
_cell.angle_gamma   90.00
#
_symmetry.space_group_name_H-M   'P 1'
#
loop_
_entity.id
_entity.type
_entity.pdbx_description
1 polymer ?
#
loop_
_entity_poly.entity_id
_entity_poly.type
_entity_poly.pdbx_seq_one_letter_code
_entity_poly.pdbx_strand_id
1 'polypeptide(L)' 'MNGSTGVNSTDVALTKSQVGQMVTGSNFREDVNASGTITATDVTIVKSDVGHALPP' A
#
# COMPACT_ATOMS: atom_id res chain seq x y z
N MET A 1 -7.97 -0.75 5.45
CA MET A 1 -7.04 0.27 5.98
C MET A 1 -7.60 0.90 7.23
N ASN A 2 -6.97 0.60 8.37
CA ASN A 2 -7.18 1.34 9.60
C ASN A 2 -6.89 2.82 9.36
N GLY A 3 -7.69 3.70 9.94
CA GLY A 3 -7.59 5.15 9.84
C GLY A 3 -6.33 5.73 10.51
N SER A 4 -5.16 5.20 10.17
CA SER A 4 -3.85 5.74 10.53
C SER A 4 -3.42 6.63 9.37
N THR A 5 -3.25 7.92 9.63
CA THR A 5 -2.85 8.95 8.66
C THR A 5 -1.36 8.86 8.26
N GLY A 6 -0.80 7.65 8.22
CA GLY A 6 0.61 7.42 7.95
C GLY A 6 0.84 6.02 7.40
N VAL A 7 1.36 5.98 6.17
CA VAL A 7 1.89 4.76 5.54
C VAL A 7 3.00 4.24 6.44
N ASN A 8 2.80 3.05 6.99
CA ASN A 8 3.74 2.43 7.93
C ASN A 8 4.23 1.08 7.39
N SER A 9 5.20 0.47 8.07
CA SER A 9 5.79 -0.81 7.67
C SER A 9 4.77 -1.95 7.55
N THR A 10 3.62 -1.85 8.23
CA THR A 10 2.49 -2.78 8.11
C THR A 10 1.80 -2.67 6.75
N ASP A 11 1.70 -1.47 6.18
CA ASP A 11 1.11 -1.26 4.84
C ASP A 11 1.98 -1.89 3.75
N VAL A 12 3.32 -1.84 3.89
CA VAL A 12 4.24 -2.54 2.97
C VAL A 12 4.03 -4.06 3.05
N ALA A 13 3.87 -4.61 4.25
CA ALA A 13 3.66 -6.04 4.44
C ALA A 13 2.30 -6.49 3.87
N LEU A 14 1.24 -5.70 4.09
CA LEU A 14 -0.09 -5.95 3.53
C LEU A 14 -0.08 -5.89 2.00
N THR A 15 0.47 -4.81 1.42
CA THR A 15 0.57 -4.66 -0.05
C THR A 15 1.37 -5.81 -0.67
N LYS A 16 2.47 -6.24 -0.03
CA LYS A 16 3.24 -7.42 -0.45
C LYS A 16 2.44 -8.71 -0.42
N SER A 17 1.61 -8.90 0.59
CA SER A 17 0.75 -10.08 0.72
C SER A 17 -0.32 -10.14 -0.35
N GLN A 18 -0.67 -9.01 -0.97
CA GLN A 18 -1.73 -8.92 -1.97
C GLN A 18 -1.20 -8.78 -3.41
N VAL A 19 0.12 -8.78 -3.63
CA VAL A 19 0.69 -8.72 -4.99
C VAL A 19 0.14 -9.85 -5.87
N GLY A 20 -0.36 -9.48 -7.04
CA GLY A 20 -1.01 -10.36 -7.99
C GLY A 20 -2.52 -10.54 -7.77
N GLN A 21 -3.09 -9.93 -6.73
CA GLN A 21 -4.54 -9.88 -6.53
C GLN A 21 -5.17 -8.72 -7.30
N MET A 22 -6.38 -8.93 -7.79
CA MET A 22 -7.20 -7.87 -8.36
C MET A 22 -7.67 -6.90 -7.28
N VAL A 23 -7.90 -5.65 -7.70
CA VAL A 23 -8.45 -4.62 -6.82
C VAL A 23 -9.92 -4.87 -6.53
N THR A 24 -10.26 -4.77 -5.26
CA THR A 24 -11.57 -4.94 -4.66
C THR A 24 -11.82 -3.81 -3.64
N GLY A 25 -13.05 -3.66 -3.17
CA GLY A 25 -13.38 -2.66 -2.14
C GLY A 25 -12.63 -2.83 -0.80
N SER A 26 -11.96 -3.96 -0.58
CA SER A 26 -11.17 -4.22 0.64
C SER A 26 -9.70 -3.81 0.50
N ASN A 27 -9.15 -3.81 -0.72
CA ASN A 27 -7.72 -3.59 -0.99
C ASN A 27 -7.45 -2.44 -1.99
N PHE A 28 -8.48 -1.70 -2.42
CA PHE A 28 -8.33 -0.53 -3.32
C PHE A 28 -7.32 0.51 -2.85
N ARG A 29 -7.04 0.58 -1.55
CA ARG A 29 -6.05 1.51 -1.02
C ARG A 29 -4.61 1.00 -1.16
N GLU A 30 -4.42 -0.29 -1.45
CA GLU A 30 -3.10 -0.89 -1.72
C GLU A 30 -2.70 -0.75 -3.19
N ASP A 31 -3.64 -0.42 -4.09
CA ASP A 31 -3.38 -0.06 -5.49
C ASP A 31 -3.06 1.43 -5.58
N VAL A 32 -1.86 1.77 -5.13
CA VAL A 32 -1.41 3.17 -5.04
C VAL A 32 -1.11 3.78 -6.41
N ASN A 33 -0.87 2.97 -7.44
CA ASN A 33 -0.72 3.44 -8.82
C ASN A 33 -2.04 3.39 -9.63
N ALA A 34 -3.14 2.96 -9.03
CA ALA A 34 -4.46 2.84 -9.66
C ALA A 34 -4.46 1.99 -10.96
N SER A 35 -3.62 0.95 -11.02
CA SER A 35 -3.52 0.05 -12.18
C SER A 35 -4.64 -0.98 -12.26
N GLY A 36 -5.43 -1.14 -11.19
CA GLY A 36 -6.50 -2.14 -11.08
C GLY A 36 -6.01 -3.52 -10.63
N THR A 37 -4.72 -3.68 -10.38
CA THR A 37 -4.13 -4.91 -9.83
C THR A 37 -3.01 -4.52 -8.85
N ILE A 38 -2.92 -5.21 -7.71
CA ILE A 38 -1.81 -4.95 -6.79
C ILE A 38 -0.53 -5.55 -7.37
N THR A 39 0.49 -4.73 -7.59
CA THR A 39 1.75 -5.16 -8.21
C THR A 39 2.97 -4.85 -7.34
N ALA A 40 4.13 -5.35 -7.75
CA ALA A 40 5.40 -4.97 -7.11
C ALA A 40 5.70 -3.47 -7.21
N THR A 41 5.14 -2.78 -8.22
CA THR A 41 5.23 -1.32 -8.35
C THR A 41 4.54 -0.63 -7.16
N ASP A 42 3.36 -1.12 -6.77
CA ASP A 42 2.61 -0.62 -5.61
C ASP A 42 3.42 -0.79 -4.31
N VAL A 43 4.02 -1.97 -4.13
CA VAL A 43 4.93 -2.22 -3.00
C VAL A 43 6.09 -1.23 -2.96
N THR A 44 6.62 -0.87 -4.13
CA THR A 44 7.78 0.03 -4.23
C THR A 44 7.39 1.46 -3.85
N ILE A 45 6.20 1.91 -4.27
CA ILE A 45 5.62 3.21 -3.93
C ILE A 45 5.30 3.28 -2.42
N VAL A 46 4.63 2.26 -1.87
CA VAL A 46 4.34 2.19 -0.43
C VAL A 46 5.64 2.17 0.39
N LYS A 47 6.68 1.51 -0.12
CA LYS A 47 8.00 1.49 0.52
C LYS A 47 8.73 2.83 0.44
N SER A 48 8.56 3.62 -0.62
CA SER A 48 9.09 4.99 -0.69
C SER A 48 8.33 5.98 0.20
N ASP A 49 7.05 5.70 0.47
CA ASP A 49 6.22 6.50 1.38
C ASP A 49 6.47 6.15 2.86
N VAL A 50 6.88 4.91 3.17
CA VAL A 50 7.45 4.53 4.47
C VAL A 50 8.79 5.26 4.67
N GLY A 51 8.71 6.48 5.18
CA GLY A 51 9.83 7.40 5.35
C GLY A 51 9.41 8.88 5.27
N HIS A 52 8.27 9.16 4.63
CA HIS A 52 7.57 10.45 4.67
C HIS A 52 6.46 10.49 5.73
N ALA A 53 6.31 9.43 6.53
CA ALA A 53 5.51 9.48 7.74
C ALA A 53 6.08 10.59 8.63
N LEU A 54 5.31 11.67 8.79
CA LEU A 54 5.67 12.80 9.62
C LEU A 54 6.13 12.27 10.99
N PRO A 55 7.32 12.69 11.48
CA PRO A 55 7.69 12.39 12.86
C PRO A 55 6.62 12.98 13.82
N PRO A 56 6.45 12.36 15.00
CA PRO A 56 5.31 12.57 15.90
C PRO A 56 5.09 14.03 16.32
#